data_AF-A0A3N2GZ27-F1
#
_entry.id   AF-A0A3N2GZ27-F1
#
_cell.length_a   1.000
_cell.length_b   1.000
_cell.length_c   1.000
_cell.angle_alpha   90.00
_cell.angle_beta   90.00
_cell.angle_gamma   90.00
#
_symmetry.space_group_name_H-M   'P 1'
#
loop_
_entity.id
_entity.type
_entity.pdbx_description
1 polymer ?
#
loop_
_entity_poly.entity_id
_entity_poly.type
_entity_poly.pdbx_seq_one_letter_code
_entity_poly.pdbx_strand_id
1 'polypeptide(L)'
;MGISRRHVLAATGAAGLGLVAGAPSAQAIDRALRESSRRAVGTSGTTLESVATPLDGAAAYTRLTGGPGWPLVVREDLAAGKAGRDDRRTALTAFVQFTDLHITDSESPARFEYLHPLIGSAHRPQETLGSAATAALVDRVNSLRRGPFTGRPLDFVMTTGDNTDNHEHLELGWFLGVLNGGEVTPNSGDPNVYEGVQASGDPLYWNPDRRLDGDWSAFPVLPGILTAGTRTFTSAGLDVPWYCTFGNHDDSIVGSLPDLPGMAHWYTGRYKVIGKDSGTAAKLARAIRTPGASVPVTELFGGSGTIREITPDERRRPFTTAEFVRAHLDPANTGPGPEAHGFTGANADGVDVYYTFRIAPGITGISLDTTTLAGFADGSIGLGQYLWVEQTLKRGSSVHYDFWGNRITRSVTDELFILFSHHTSDTMGNVLPDARHPLEPRLTGDAFVALLHRFPNVLAWVNGHTHENRITPRPGATPAQGFWEINTASHIDFPQHARVIEVADNADGTLSLFTTLIEAQAPYSADYADTSPSALASLYRELSFNDLHADPARIGAAADHNTELLLVHPLR
;
A
#
# COMPACT_ATOMS: atom_id res chain seq x y z
N MET A 1 20.53 34.76 4.92
CA MET A 1 21.88 34.30 5.32
C MET A 1 22.17 33.02 4.55
N GLY A 2 23.35 32.90 3.95
CA GLY A 2 23.61 32.01 2.82
C GLY A 2 23.59 30.52 3.17
N ILE A 3 22.81 29.75 2.40
CA ILE A 3 22.76 28.29 2.44
C ILE A 3 24.03 27.74 1.77
N SER A 4 24.81 26.95 2.52
CA SER A 4 26.06 26.34 2.06
C SER A 4 25.80 25.15 1.12
N ARG A 5 26.29 25.26 -0.13
CA ARG A 5 26.10 24.33 -1.26
C ARG A 5 26.95 23.04 -1.19
N ARG A 6 27.08 22.36 -0.04
CA ARG A 6 28.01 21.22 0.06
C ARG A 6 27.52 19.84 0.51
N HIS A 7 26.26 19.61 0.89
CA HIS A 7 25.89 18.28 1.41
C HIS A 7 24.62 17.65 0.83
N VAL A 8 24.52 17.62 -0.51
CA VAL A 8 23.55 16.81 -1.27
C VAL A 8 23.91 15.29 -1.26
N LEU A 9 24.85 14.86 -0.40
CA LEU A 9 25.36 13.48 -0.40
C LEU A 9 24.90 12.63 0.81
N ALA A 10 24.04 13.15 1.69
CA ALA A 10 23.60 12.40 2.87
C ALA A 10 22.22 11.70 2.72
N ALA A 11 21.40 12.07 1.74
CA ALA A 11 20.09 11.42 1.51
C ALA A 11 20.18 10.13 0.65
N THR A 12 21.38 9.68 0.27
CA THR A 12 21.62 8.43 -0.47
C THR A 12 22.63 7.50 0.21
N GLY A 13 22.94 7.72 1.49
CA GLY A 13 24.02 7.00 2.17
C GLY A 13 23.73 6.62 3.62
N ALA A 14 22.77 5.72 3.84
CA ALA A 14 22.66 4.99 5.11
C ALA A 14 22.30 3.50 4.89
N ALA A 15 22.82 2.89 3.82
CA ALA A 15 22.83 1.44 3.64
C ALA A 15 24.24 1.00 3.23
N GLY A 16 24.91 0.23 4.10
CA GLY A 16 26.06 -0.62 3.77
C GLY A 16 27.39 0.07 3.44
N LEU A 17 28.38 -0.06 4.34
CA LEU A 17 29.79 0.15 4.02
C LEU A 17 30.26 -0.93 3.00
N GLY A 18 30.19 -0.58 1.72
CA GLY A 18 30.75 -1.37 0.62
C GLY A 18 31.03 -0.51 -0.61
N LEU A 19 32.30 -0.20 -0.86
CA LEU A 19 32.89 0.38 -2.09
C LEU A 19 32.19 1.63 -2.68
N VAL A 20 32.66 2.81 -2.26
CA VAL A 20 32.33 4.12 -2.84
C VAL A 20 32.82 4.22 -4.28
N ALA A 21 31.92 3.97 -5.22
CA ALA A 21 31.99 4.47 -6.58
C ALA A 21 30.62 5.04 -6.98
N GLY A 22 30.48 6.37 -6.93
CA GLY A 22 29.57 7.08 -7.83
C GLY A 22 28.20 7.52 -7.32
N ALA A 23 28.09 8.10 -6.11
CA ALA A 23 26.93 8.95 -5.84
C ALA A 23 26.94 10.13 -6.84
N PRO A 24 25.84 10.38 -7.59
CA PRO A 24 25.82 11.45 -8.58
C PRO A 24 26.02 12.81 -7.90
N SER A 25 26.83 13.67 -8.51
CA SER A 25 27.02 15.02 -7.97
C SER A 25 25.70 15.78 -7.92
N ALA A 26 25.56 16.74 -7.00
CA ALA A 26 24.40 17.64 -6.93
C ALA A 26 24.03 18.25 -8.30
N GLN A 27 25.04 18.62 -9.09
CA GLN A 27 24.84 19.18 -10.44
C GLN A 27 24.24 18.17 -11.42
N ALA A 28 24.56 16.87 -11.26
CA ALA A 28 23.99 15.81 -12.09
C ALA A 28 22.51 15.59 -11.74
N ILE A 29 22.18 15.58 -10.44
CA ILE A 29 20.79 15.50 -9.96
C ILE A 29 19.98 16.70 -10.45
N ASP A 30 20.49 17.93 -10.30
CA ASP A 30 19.85 19.15 -10.78
C ASP A 30 19.60 19.11 -12.31
N ARG A 31 20.54 18.54 -13.07
CA ARG A 31 20.39 18.38 -14.52
C ARG A 31 19.30 17.36 -14.84
N ALA A 32 19.28 16.23 -14.14
CA ALA A 32 18.27 15.20 -14.33
C ALA A 32 16.86 15.72 -13.95
N LEU A 33 16.74 16.51 -12.89
CA LEU A 33 15.47 17.14 -12.50
C LEU A 33 14.98 18.16 -13.52
N ARG A 34 15.88 19.00 -14.05
CA ARG A 34 15.53 19.92 -15.16
C ARG A 34 15.07 19.17 -16.40
N GLU A 35 15.73 18.07 -16.74
CA GLU A 35 15.33 17.24 -17.87
C GLU A 35 13.96 16.59 -17.62
N SER A 36 13.74 16.05 -16.42
CA SER A 36 12.46 15.47 -16.03
C SER A 36 11.33 16.48 -16.11
N SER A 37 11.57 17.70 -15.60
CA SER A 37 10.62 18.81 -15.65
C SER A 37 10.32 19.28 -17.07
N ARG A 38 11.30 19.18 -17.99
CA ARG A 38 11.10 19.49 -19.42
C ARG A 38 10.23 18.46 -20.13
N ARG A 39 10.31 17.19 -19.70
CA ARG A 39 9.53 16.07 -20.25
C ARG A 39 8.13 15.98 -19.64
N ALA A 40 7.95 16.46 -18.42
CA ALA A 40 6.67 16.48 -17.73
C ALA A 40 5.78 17.65 -18.22
N VAL A 41 4.47 17.42 -18.24
CA VAL A 41 3.44 18.45 -18.39
C VAL A 41 3.32 19.28 -17.10
N GLY A 42 3.51 18.64 -15.94
CA GLY A 42 3.53 19.30 -14.64
C GLY A 42 4.16 18.41 -13.56
N THR A 43 4.87 19.03 -12.61
CA THR A 43 5.55 18.32 -11.52
C THR A 43 4.91 18.58 -10.15
N SER A 44 4.04 19.60 -10.06
CA SER A 44 3.51 20.07 -8.79
C SER A 44 2.69 19.00 -8.07
N GLY A 45 2.89 18.87 -6.76
CA GLY A 45 2.21 17.85 -5.96
C GLY A 45 2.75 16.44 -6.19
N THR A 46 3.93 16.28 -6.80
CA THR A 46 4.57 14.98 -6.96
C THR A 46 5.98 14.98 -6.41
N THR A 47 6.55 13.80 -6.25
CA THR A 47 7.95 13.65 -5.87
C THR A 47 8.93 14.16 -6.95
N LEU A 48 8.46 14.52 -8.17
CA LEU A 48 9.29 15.25 -9.14
C LEU A 48 9.60 16.68 -8.68
N GLU A 49 8.74 17.28 -7.85
CA GLU A 49 8.90 18.64 -7.31
C GLU A 49 9.65 18.63 -5.97
N SER A 50 9.18 17.86 -5.00
CA SER A 50 9.74 17.80 -3.64
C SER A 50 9.42 16.47 -2.98
N VAL A 51 10.26 16.07 -2.01
CA VAL A 51 10.08 14.86 -1.21
C VAL A 51 10.36 15.17 0.26
N ALA A 52 9.75 14.41 1.16
CA ALA A 52 10.05 14.51 2.59
C ALA A 52 11.51 14.16 2.84
N THR A 53 12.23 15.08 3.49
CA THR A 53 13.65 14.97 3.78
C THR A 53 13.88 15.33 5.25
N PRO A 54 14.66 14.53 6.01
CA PRO A 54 14.97 14.87 7.39
C PRO A 54 15.79 16.15 7.50
N LEU A 55 15.60 16.91 8.58
CA LEU A 55 16.49 18.00 8.93
C LEU A 55 17.91 17.46 9.22
N ASP A 56 18.92 18.22 8.82
CA ASP A 56 20.33 17.88 9.02
C ASP A 56 20.67 17.71 10.52
N GLY A 57 21.30 16.59 10.88
CA GLY A 57 21.86 16.37 12.22
C GLY A 57 21.80 14.90 12.67
N ALA A 58 22.73 14.48 13.53
CA ALA A 58 22.74 13.16 14.15
C ALA A 58 21.84 13.11 15.40
N ALA A 59 20.57 13.52 15.24
CA ALA A 59 19.60 13.48 16.33
C ALA A 59 18.92 12.10 16.37
N ALA A 60 18.58 11.63 17.57
CA ALA A 60 17.81 10.40 17.76
C ALA A 60 16.34 10.53 17.30
N TYR A 61 15.87 11.76 17.11
CA TYR A 61 14.60 12.11 16.49
C TYR A 61 14.82 13.33 15.61
N THR A 62 14.28 13.34 14.40
CA THR A 62 14.42 14.47 13.47
C THR A 62 13.08 14.84 12.84
N ARG A 63 12.90 16.14 12.60
CA ARG A 63 11.72 16.65 11.88
C ARG A 63 11.94 16.55 10.39
N LEU A 64 10.86 16.59 9.62
CA LEU A 64 10.91 16.56 8.16
C LEU A 64 10.77 17.96 7.55
N THR A 65 11.36 18.15 6.37
CA THR A 65 11.23 19.34 5.51
C THR A 65 11.03 18.89 4.07
N GLY A 66 10.60 19.82 3.21
CA GLY A 66 10.65 19.59 1.77
C GLY A 66 12.08 19.63 1.27
N GLY A 67 12.55 18.52 0.70
CA GLY A 67 13.83 18.42 0.00
C GLY A 67 13.68 18.48 -1.52
N PRO A 68 14.79 18.31 -2.27
CA PRO A 68 14.74 18.26 -3.72
C PRO A 68 13.94 17.05 -4.20
N GLY A 69 13.15 17.22 -5.26
CA GLY A 69 12.46 16.11 -5.91
C GLY A 69 13.40 15.02 -6.43
N TRP A 70 12.82 13.90 -6.86
CA TRP A 70 13.50 12.80 -7.51
C TRP A 70 13.31 12.84 -9.04
N PRO A 71 14.40 12.78 -9.83
CA PRO A 71 14.29 12.83 -11.28
C PRO A 71 13.66 11.56 -11.85
N LEU A 72 13.10 11.68 -13.04
CA LEU A 72 12.64 10.57 -13.85
C LEU A 72 13.83 9.68 -14.26
N VAL A 73 13.72 8.38 -13.99
CA VAL A 73 14.65 7.35 -14.48
C VAL A 73 13.98 6.58 -15.63
N VAL A 74 14.62 6.56 -16.80
CA VAL A 74 14.16 5.73 -17.92
C VAL A 74 14.71 4.31 -17.75
N ARG A 75 13.81 3.33 -17.70
CA ARG A 75 14.13 1.91 -17.58
C ARG A 75 13.93 1.22 -18.93
N GLU A 76 15.04 0.84 -19.54
CA GLU A 76 15.08 0.21 -20.87
C GLU A 76 15.26 -1.31 -20.82
N ASP A 77 15.06 -1.91 -19.63
CA ASP A 77 15.32 -3.32 -19.35
C ASP A 77 14.55 -4.28 -20.28
N LEU A 78 13.32 -3.91 -20.66
CA LEU A 78 12.44 -4.73 -21.53
C LEU A 78 12.36 -4.20 -22.97
N ALA A 79 12.60 -2.91 -23.19
CA ALA A 79 12.65 -2.31 -24.53
C ALA A 79 13.47 -1.01 -24.54
N ALA A 80 14.15 -0.75 -25.65
CA ALA A 80 14.91 0.49 -25.84
C ALA A 80 14.00 1.68 -26.20
N GLY A 81 14.28 2.84 -25.63
CA GLY A 81 13.61 4.09 -25.93
C GLY A 81 14.07 4.67 -27.25
N LYS A 82 13.11 5.10 -28.06
CA LYS A 82 13.39 5.75 -29.34
C LYS A 82 13.35 7.27 -29.20
N ALA A 83 14.08 7.97 -30.08
CA ALA A 83 14.12 9.43 -30.10
C ALA A 83 12.76 10.03 -30.48
N GLY A 84 12.47 11.23 -29.99
CA GLY A 84 11.23 11.98 -30.29
C GLY A 84 9.94 11.29 -29.80
N ARG A 85 10.03 10.32 -28.88
CA ARG A 85 8.85 9.65 -28.30
C ARG A 85 8.03 10.59 -27.40
N ASP A 86 8.67 11.56 -26.77
CA ASP A 86 7.98 12.57 -25.95
C ASP A 86 7.05 13.44 -26.80
N ASP A 87 7.46 13.77 -28.03
CA ASP A 87 6.68 14.62 -28.95
C ASP A 87 5.56 13.88 -29.68
N ARG A 88 5.59 12.55 -29.70
CA ARG A 88 4.67 11.71 -30.51
C ARG A 88 3.70 10.90 -29.67
N ARG A 89 3.99 10.72 -28.37
CA ARG A 89 3.21 9.81 -27.54
C ARG A 89 1.78 10.27 -27.37
N THR A 90 0.87 9.30 -27.30
CA THR A 90 -0.54 9.51 -27.00
C THR A 90 -0.91 8.80 -25.71
N ALA A 91 -1.55 9.51 -24.80
CA ALA A 91 -2.00 8.97 -23.52
C ALA A 91 -3.11 7.93 -23.71
N LEU A 92 -2.97 6.76 -23.10
CA LEU A 92 -3.97 5.69 -23.13
C LEU A 92 -4.78 5.66 -21.83
N THR A 93 -4.13 5.73 -20.67
CA THR A 93 -4.76 5.82 -19.34
C THR A 93 -3.82 6.49 -18.33
N ALA A 94 -4.39 7.04 -17.25
CA ALA A 94 -3.67 7.53 -16.07
C ALA A 94 -4.50 7.22 -14.82
N PHE A 95 -3.91 6.61 -13.79
CA PHE A 95 -4.59 6.27 -12.54
C PHE A 95 -3.64 6.36 -11.35
N VAL A 96 -4.17 6.26 -10.13
CA VAL A 96 -3.36 6.25 -8.90
C VAL A 96 -3.51 4.91 -8.19
N GLN A 97 -2.41 4.36 -7.67
CA GLN A 97 -2.43 3.22 -6.76
C GLN A 97 -2.32 3.70 -5.31
N PHE A 98 -3.24 3.23 -4.47
CA PHE A 98 -3.10 3.15 -3.02
C PHE A 98 -2.85 1.70 -2.59
N THR A 99 -2.12 1.50 -1.50
CA THR A 99 -1.87 0.15 -0.95
C THR A 99 -1.55 0.21 0.53
N ASP A 100 -1.94 -0.82 1.28
CA ASP A 100 -1.53 -1.00 2.67
C ASP A 100 -1.85 0.28 3.47
N LEU A 101 -3.11 0.72 3.35
CA LEU A 101 -3.65 1.88 4.07
C LEU A 101 -3.67 1.61 5.57
N HIS A 102 -3.97 0.37 5.95
CA HIS A 102 -4.06 -0.11 7.33
C HIS A 102 -4.90 0.87 8.16
N ILE A 103 -6.14 1.14 7.72
CA ILE A 103 -7.07 1.88 8.56
C ILE A 103 -7.29 1.09 9.85
N THR A 104 -6.80 1.65 10.96
CA THR A 104 -6.50 0.92 12.18
C THR A 104 -7.33 1.41 13.37
N ASP A 105 -7.99 0.50 14.08
CA ASP A 105 -8.46 0.72 15.45
C ASP A 105 -7.31 0.50 16.44
N SER A 106 -6.55 1.56 16.72
CA SER A 106 -5.43 1.51 17.68
C SER A 106 -5.84 1.18 19.13
N GLU A 107 -7.14 1.16 19.42
CA GLU A 107 -7.69 0.88 20.75
C GLU A 107 -8.19 -0.57 20.87
N SER A 108 -8.26 -1.30 19.74
CA SER A 108 -8.82 -2.65 19.70
C SER A 108 -8.09 -3.60 20.66
N PRO A 109 -8.82 -4.35 21.50
CA PRO A 109 -8.26 -5.37 22.39
C PRO A 109 -7.71 -6.59 21.63
N ALA A 110 -8.13 -6.81 20.38
CA ALA A 110 -7.67 -7.91 19.53
C ALA A 110 -6.41 -7.54 18.74
N ARG A 111 -5.51 -6.77 19.36
CA ARG A 111 -4.17 -6.45 18.86
C ARG A 111 -3.12 -6.98 19.83
N PHE A 112 -1.92 -7.23 19.31
CA PHE A 112 -0.79 -7.77 20.07
C PHE A 112 0.41 -6.82 20.01
N GLU A 113 0.17 -5.53 20.23
CA GLU A 113 1.17 -4.47 20.09
C GLU A 113 2.43 -4.69 20.93
N TYR A 114 2.30 -5.39 22.06
CA TYR A 114 3.43 -5.71 22.94
C TYR A 114 4.49 -6.59 22.28
N LEU A 115 4.18 -7.19 21.12
CA LEU A 115 5.14 -7.93 20.31
C LEU A 115 6.00 -7.04 19.42
N HIS A 116 5.77 -5.72 19.36
CA HIS A 116 6.52 -4.82 18.47
C HIS A 116 8.05 -4.91 18.58
N PRO A 117 8.70 -5.18 19.75
CA PRO A 117 10.16 -5.33 19.79
C PRO A 117 10.67 -6.56 19.04
N LEU A 118 9.79 -7.51 18.75
CA LEU A 118 10.07 -8.76 18.06
C LEU A 118 9.45 -8.81 16.67
N ILE A 119 8.34 -8.11 16.44
CA ILE A 119 7.58 -8.00 15.18
C ILE A 119 7.25 -6.52 14.99
N GLY A 120 8.12 -5.75 14.33
CA GLY A 120 7.99 -4.29 14.24
C GLY A 120 6.63 -3.79 13.75
N SER A 121 5.98 -4.52 12.85
CA SER A 121 4.64 -4.18 12.33
C SER A 121 3.49 -4.32 13.33
N ALA A 122 3.72 -4.87 14.54
CA ALA A 122 2.67 -5.03 15.54
C ALA A 122 2.24 -3.70 16.18
N HIS A 123 3.09 -2.66 16.13
CA HIS A 123 2.76 -1.32 16.62
C HIS A 123 3.67 -0.27 15.99
N ARG A 124 3.07 0.85 15.60
CA ARG A 124 3.79 2.04 15.13
C ARG A 124 3.29 3.29 15.87
N PRO A 125 4.15 4.27 16.14
CA PRO A 125 3.80 5.44 16.94
C PRO A 125 2.71 6.33 16.29
N GLN A 126 2.52 6.23 14.98
CA GLN A 126 1.62 7.07 14.20
C GLN A 126 0.21 6.50 13.95
N GLU A 127 -0.07 5.24 14.27
CA GLU A 127 -1.30 4.52 13.84
C GLU A 127 -2.59 5.29 14.13
N THR A 128 -2.68 5.93 15.30
CA THR A 128 -3.82 6.74 15.74
C THR A 128 -4.13 7.94 14.82
N LEU A 129 -3.19 8.38 13.98
CA LEU A 129 -3.37 9.50 13.04
C LEU A 129 -3.72 9.04 11.61
N GLY A 130 -3.74 7.72 11.36
CA GLY A 130 -3.81 7.14 10.01
C GLY A 130 -5.01 7.58 9.19
N SER A 131 -6.21 7.60 9.78
CA SER A 131 -7.43 8.00 9.05
C SER A 131 -7.37 9.45 8.54
N ALA A 132 -6.85 10.39 9.34
CA ALA A 132 -6.66 11.78 8.93
C ALA A 132 -5.55 11.92 7.88
N ALA A 133 -4.48 11.14 8.00
CA ALA A 133 -3.39 11.10 7.02
C ALA A 133 -3.86 10.56 5.66
N THR A 134 -4.70 9.53 5.65
CA THR A 134 -5.31 8.99 4.43
C THR A 134 -6.23 10.01 3.77
N ALA A 135 -6.98 10.81 4.54
CA ALA A 135 -7.78 11.90 3.97
C ALA A 135 -6.91 12.97 3.29
N ALA A 136 -5.73 13.28 3.85
CA ALA A 136 -4.77 14.16 3.18
C ALA A 136 -4.18 13.53 1.90
N LEU A 137 -4.07 12.19 1.83
CA LEU A 137 -3.66 11.50 0.60
C LEU A 137 -4.76 11.57 -0.49
N VAL A 138 -6.02 11.43 -0.09
CA VAL A 138 -7.19 11.69 -0.96
C VAL A 138 -7.14 13.13 -1.50
N ASP A 139 -6.90 14.12 -0.63
CA ASP A 139 -6.76 15.51 -1.05
C ASP A 139 -5.60 15.72 -2.05
N ARG A 140 -4.50 14.96 -1.91
CA ARG A 140 -3.41 15.00 -2.89
C ARG A 140 -3.89 14.52 -4.26
N VAL A 141 -4.54 13.37 -4.33
CA VAL A 141 -5.05 12.82 -5.61
C VAL A 141 -6.01 13.81 -6.25
N ASN A 142 -6.96 14.33 -5.49
CA ASN A 142 -7.88 15.35 -5.96
C ASN A 142 -7.08 16.55 -6.52
N SER A 143 -6.11 17.09 -5.79
CA SER A 143 -5.34 18.26 -6.25
C SER A 143 -4.54 18.06 -7.55
N LEU A 144 -4.09 16.84 -7.86
CA LEU A 144 -3.27 16.55 -9.03
C LEU A 144 -4.04 16.69 -10.35
N ARG A 145 -5.30 16.23 -10.39
CA ARG A 145 -6.23 16.22 -11.54
C ARG A 145 -5.76 15.47 -12.80
N ARG A 146 -4.45 15.38 -13.07
CA ARG A 146 -3.85 14.87 -14.31
C ARG A 146 -2.54 14.12 -14.06
N GLY A 147 -2.22 13.21 -14.96
CA GLY A 147 -0.93 12.53 -15.03
C GLY A 147 0.23 13.49 -15.36
N PRO A 148 1.35 13.45 -14.63
CA PRO A 148 2.50 14.34 -14.80
C PRO A 148 3.13 14.35 -16.20
N PHE A 149 3.15 13.23 -16.92
CA PHE A 149 3.86 13.13 -18.20
C PHE A 149 2.96 13.13 -19.42
N THR A 150 1.73 12.66 -19.30
CA THR A 150 0.78 12.60 -20.42
C THR A 150 -0.24 13.73 -20.39
N GLY A 151 -0.43 14.40 -19.24
CA GLY A 151 -1.45 15.43 -19.04
C GLY A 151 -2.89 14.90 -19.09
N ARG A 152 -3.07 13.58 -19.18
CA ARG A 152 -4.38 12.93 -19.18
C ARG A 152 -5.03 13.11 -17.80
N PRO A 153 -6.34 13.42 -17.73
CA PRO A 153 -7.08 13.34 -16.47
C PRO A 153 -6.91 11.96 -15.81
N LEU A 154 -6.88 11.93 -14.48
CA LEU A 154 -6.87 10.66 -13.75
C LEU A 154 -8.21 9.93 -13.99
N ASP A 155 -8.14 8.68 -14.44
CA ASP A 155 -9.29 7.86 -14.79
C ASP A 155 -9.93 7.22 -13.54
N PHE A 156 -9.11 6.79 -12.57
CA PHE A 156 -9.54 6.18 -11.30
C PHE A 156 -8.41 6.11 -10.25
N VAL A 157 -8.76 5.68 -9.04
CA VAL A 157 -7.83 5.17 -8.02
C VAL A 157 -8.01 3.66 -7.84
N MET A 158 -6.93 2.91 -7.65
CA MET A 158 -6.95 1.49 -7.30
C MET A 158 -6.38 1.31 -5.90
N THR A 159 -7.10 0.63 -5.00
CA THR A 159 -6.49 0.10 -3.77
C THR A 159 -6.03 -1.33 -4.02
N THR A 160 -4.78 -1.66 -3.71
CA THR A 160 -4.21 -3.01 -3.88
C THR A 160 -4.23 -3.83 -2.59
N GLY A 161 -5.30 -3.73 -1.81
CA GLY A 161 -5.48 -4.51 -0.57
C GLY A 161 -4.88 -3.88 0.68
N ASP A 162 -5.12 -4.57 1.80
CA ASP A 162 -4.76 -4.12 3.15
C ASP A 162 -5.33 -2.73 3.44
N ASN A 163 -6.64 -2.64 3.23
CA ASN A 163 -7.41 -1.43 3.37
C ASN A 163 -7.73 -1.17 4.86
N THR A 164 -8.14 -2.22 5.57
CA THR A 164 -8.22 -2.27 7.04
C THR A 164 -6.94 -2.87 7.63
N ASP A 165 -6.79 -2.88 8.95
CA ASP A 165 -5.62 -3.49 9.62
C ASP A 165 -5.98 -4.78 10.37
N ASN A 166 -7.12 -4.80 11.04
CA ASN A 166 -7.54 -5.89 11.91
C ASN A 166 -8.86 -6.54 11.50
N HIS A 167 -9.33 -6.22 10.29
CA HIS A 167 -10.59 -6.61 9.65
C HIS A 167 -11.87 -6.27 10.44
N GLU A 168 -11.88 -5.13 11.12
CA GLU A 168 -13.01 -4.72 11.95
C GLU A 168 -14.08 -3.94 11.17
N HIS A 169 -15.35 -4.10 11.52
CA HIS A 169 -16.43 -3.36 10.86
C HIS A 169 -16.29 -1.84 10.96
N LEU A 170 -15.80 -1.32 12.09
CA LEU A 170 -15.52 0.11 12.23
C LEU A 170 -14.37 0.58 11.34
N GLU A 171 -13.30 -0.22 11.19
CA GLU A 171 -12.17 0.10 10.30
C GLU A 171 -12.65 0.17 8.84
N LEU A 172 -13.46 -0.81 8.42
CA LEU A 172 -14.08 -0.84 7.10
C LEU A 172 -14.98 0.38 6.87
N GLY A 173 -15.76 0.78 7.88
CA GLY A 173 -16.60 1.97 7.83
C GLY A 173 -15.77 3.26 7.68
N TRP A 174 -14.64 3.37 8.39
CA TRP A 174 -13.73 4.51 8.27
C TRP A 174 -13.04 4.55 6.91
N PHE A 175 -12.57 3.40 6.42
CA PHE A 175 -11.98 3.26 5.09
C PHE A 175 -12.94 3.76 3.99
N LEU A 176 -14.17 3.25 3.99
CA LEU A 176 -15.19 3.66 3.02
C LEU A 176 -15.55 5.14 3.20
N GLY A 177 -15.71 5.63 4.44
CA GLY A 177 -16.00 7.03 4.71
C GLY A 177 -14.89 7.99 4.26
N VAL A 178 -13.61 7.60 4.39
CA VAL A 178 -12.48 8.41 3.92
C VAL A 178 -12.45 8.48 2.40
N LEU A 179 -12.58 7.35 1.69
CA LEU A 179 -12.49 7.32 0.22
C LEU A 179 -13.75 7.83 -0.48
N ASN A 180 -14.93 7.58 0.07
CA ASN A 180 -16.19 8.06 -0.51
C ASN A 180 -16.54 9.50 -0.08
N GLY A 181 -15.92 9.97 1.00
CA GLY A 181 -16.17 11.27 1.59
C GLY A 181 -17.29 11.24 2.62
N GLY A 182 -17.25 12.18 3.56
CA GLY A 182 -18.20 12.27 4.67
C GLY A 182 -17.50 12.43 6.02
N GLU A 183 -18.30 12.34 7.09
CA GLU A 183 -17.79 12.41 8.45
C GLU A 183 -17.21 11.04 8.88
N VAL A 184 -15.98 11.06 9.40
CA VAL A 184 -15.27 9.89 9.90
C VAL A 184 -14.88 10.16 11.34
N THR A 185 -15.20 9.23 12.24
CA THR A 185 -14.83 9.29 13.66
C THR A 185 -13.97 8.08 13.98
N PRO A 186 -12.63 8.18 13.87
CA PRO A 186 -11.70 7.07 14.10
C PRO A 186 -11.48 6.84 15.61
N ASN A 187 -12.57 6.53 16.32
CA ASN A 187 -12.59 6.26 17.75
C ASN A 187 -13.46 5.03 18.04
N SER A 188 -12.96 4.13 18.87
CA SER A 188 -13.70 2.97 19.37
C SER A 188 -13.79 3.03 20.91
N GLY A 189 -14.64 2.22 21.53
CA GLY A 189 -14.77 2.23 22.99
C GLY A 189 -15.37 3.53 23.55
N ASP A 190 -14.72 4.15 24.55
CA ASP A 190 -15.21 5.39 25.17
C ASP A 190 -15.11 6.58 24.19
N PRO A 191 -16.21 7.29 23.89
CA PRO A 191 -16.18 8.43 22.97
C PRO A 191 -15.39 9.65 23.48
N ASN A 192 -15.01 9.70 24.76
CA ASN A 192 -14.35 10.86 25.38
C ASN A 192 -12.90 10.57 25.83
N VAL A 193 -12.45 9.31 25.77
CA VAL A 193 -11.16 8.89 26.31
C VAL A 193 -10.51 7.91 25.35
N TYR A 194 -9.26 8.16 25.00
CA TYR A 194 -8.46 7.21 24.23
C TYR A 194 -7.97 6.05 25.13
N GLU A 195 -8.23 4.83 24.69
CA GLU A 195 -8.05 3.60 25.45
C GLU A 195 -6.91 2.70 24.94
N GLY A 196 -6.21 3.10 23.86
CA GLY A 196 -5.08 2.36 23.27
C GLY A 196 -3.78 2.38 24.08
N VAL A 197 -2.76 1.68 23.57
CA VAL A 197 -1.47 1.46 24.27
C VAL A 197 -0.69 2.74 24.53
N GLN A 198 -0.87 3.77 23.70
CA GLN A 198 -0.19 5.06 23.82
C GLN A 198 -0.65 5.88 25.05
N ALA A 199 -1.78 5.51 25.68
CA ALA A 199 -2.27 6.09 26.94
C ALA A 199 -2.11 5.14 28.15
N SER A 200 -1.24 4.14 28.05
CA SER A 200 -1.02 3.15 29.12
C SER A 200 -0.12 3.63 30.26
N GLY A 201 0.83 4.53 29.99
CA GLY A 201 1.92 4.83 30.90
C GLY A 201 3.04 3.79 30.91
N ASP A 202 3.00 2.80 30.01
CA ASP A 202 4.04 1.78 29.87
C ASP A 202 5.16 2.28 28.94
N PRO A 203 6.44 2.27 29.36
CA PRO A 203 7.57 2.71 28.53
C PRO A 203 7.85 1.81 27.32
N LEU A 204 7.18 0.65 27.19
CA LEU A 204 7.20 -0.17 25.98
C LEU A 204 6.66 0.62 24.76
N TYR A 205 5.76 1.57 24.97
CA TYR A 205 5.12 2.36 23.91
C TYR A 205 5.49 3.83 23.98
N TRP A 206 5.42 4.54 22.85
CA TRP A 206 5.47 5.99 22.87
C TRP A 206 4.20 6.54 23.53
N ASN A 207 4.37 7.29 24.61
CA ASN A 207 3.30 7.96 25.33
C ASN A 207 3.34 9.46 25.00
N PRO A 208 2.45 9.99 24.14
CA PRO A 208 2.58 11.37 23.67
C PRO A 208 2.32 12.42 24.75
N ASP A 209 1.49 12.14 25.76
CA ASP A 209 1.15 13.12 26.80
C ASP A 209 2.29 13.35 27.81
N ARG A 210 3.31 12.48 27.86
CA ARG A 210 4.40 12.57 28.84
C ARG A 210 5.66 11.84 28.40
N ARG A 211 6.81 12.37 28.80
CA ARG A 211 8.10 11.68 28.62
C ARG A 211 8.17 10.49 29.57
N LEU A 212 8.54 9.32 29.05
CA LEU A 212 8.96 8.16 29.82
C LEU A 212 10.40 7.79 29.45
N ASP A 213 11.14 7.23 30.41
CA ASP A 213 12.47 6.66 30.14
C ASP A 213 12.31 5.33 29.39
N GLY A 214 13.06 5.16 28.29
CA GLY A 214 12.97 3.98 27.43
C GLY A 214 13.36 4.26 25.97
N ASP A 215 13.06 3.32 25.09
CA ASP A 215 13.45 3.38 23.68
C ASP A 215 12.78 4.55 22.94
N TRP A 216 11.58 4.96 23.37
CA TRP A 216 10.83 6.10 22.81
C TRP A 216 11.22 7.46 23.40
N SER A 217 12.24 7.55 24.25
CA SER A 217 12.58 8.78 24.99
C SER A 217 12.96 9.98 24.11
N ALA A 218 13.39 9.74 22.87
CA ALA A 218 13.71 10.77 21.89
C ALA A 218 12.47 11.41 21.25
N PHE A 219 11.31 10.74 21.28
CA PHE A 219 10.08 11.24 20.68
C PHE A 219 9.56 12.50 21.39
N PRO A 220 8.81 13.36 20.68
CA PRO A 220 8.24 14.56 21.25
C PRO A 220 7.15 14.24 22.27
N VAL A 221 6.91 15.20 23.18
CA VAL A 221 5.73 15.21 24.06
C VAL A 221 4.69 16.08 23.36
N LEU A 222 3.59 15.47 22.97
CA LEU A 222 2.50 16.05 22.19
C LEU A 222 1.16 15.86 22.93
N PRO A 223 0.90 16.64 24.00
CA PRO A 223 -0.32 16.45 24.79
C PRO A 223 -1.58 16.67 23.95
N GLY A 224 -2.54 15.74 24.05
CA GLY A 224 -3.81 15.81 23.33
C GLY A 224 -3.78 15.37 21.87
N ILE A 225 -2.62 14.90 21.35
CA ILE A 225 -2.53 14.37 19.98
C ILE A 225 -3.42 13.14 19.76
N LEU A 226 -3.59 12.30 20.78
CA LEU A 226 -4.45 11.12 20.72
C LEU A 226 -5.92 11.53 20.57
N THR A 227 -6.37 12.49 21.40
CA THR A 227 -7.71 13.09 21.28
C THR A 227 -7.93 13.76 19.92
N ALA A 228 -6.89 14.40 19.36
CA ALA A 228 -6.97 14.98 18.02
C ALA A 228 -7.06 13.92 16.93
N GLY A 229 -6.30 12.82 17.06
CA GLY A 229 -6.27 11.68 16.15
C GLY A 229 -7.60 10.93 16.08
N THR A 230 -8.30 10.81 17.22
CA THR A 230 -9.59 10.11 17.28
C THR A 230 -10.83 11.01 17.12
N ARG A 231 -10.63 12.33 16.96
CA ARG A 231 -11.74 13.28 16.75
C ARG A 231 -12.42 13.05 15.40
N THR A 232 -13.74 13.26 15.37
CA THR A 232 -14.47 13.39 14.11
C THR A 232 -13.85 14.44 13.18
N PHE A 233 -13.67 14.08 11.92
CA PHE A 233 -13.27 14.98 10.84
C PHE A 233 -14.10 14.68 9.58
N THR A 234 -14.05 15.58 8.61
CA THR A 234 -14.71 15.39 7.32
C THR A 234 -13.66 15.08 6.25
N SER A 235 -13.78 13.94 5.58
CA SER A 235 -13.02 13.64 4.36
C SER A 235 -13.75 14.22 3.15
N ALA A 236 -12.98 14.78 2.19
CA ALA A 236 -13.53 15.22 0.92
C ALA A 236 -14.03 14.03 0.06
N GLY A 237 -13.48 12.84 0.28
CA GLY A 237 -13.63 11.71 -0.65
C GLY A 237 -12.82 11.92 -1.92
N LEU A 238 -12.58 10.84 -2.66
CA LEU A 238 -11.99 10.92 -3.99
C LEU A 238 -12.98 11.59 -4.95
N ASP A 239 -12.47 12.38 -5.88
CA ASP A 239 -13.27 13.01 -6.94
C ASP A 239 -13.23 12.27 -8.28
N VAL A 240 -12.55 11.12 -8.29
CA VAL A 240 -12.51 10.15 -9.38
C VAL A 240 -13.02 8.80 -8.89
N PRO A 241 -13.52 7.93 -9.78
CA PRO A 241 -13.92 6.59 -9.41
C PRO A 241 -12.78 5.80 -8.75
N TRP A 242 -13.09 4.83 -7.90
CA TRP A 242 -12.08 3.95 -7.32
C TRP A 242 -12.49 2.48 -7.26
N TYR A 243 -11.49 1.61 -7.31
CA TYR A 243 -11.62 0.16 -7.34
C TYR A 243 -10.84 -0.46 -6.18
N CYS A 244 -11.32 -1.61 -5.70
CA CYS A 244 -10.75 -2.28 -4.52
C CYS A 244 -10.20 -3.68 -4.83
N THR A 245 -9.01 -3.99 -4.34
CA THR A 245 -8.50 -5.36 -4.14
C THR A 245 -8.58 -5.71 -2.65
N PHE A 246 -8.77 -6.99 -2.35
CA PHE A 246 -8.77 -7.56 -1.00
C PHE A 246 -7.35 -8.02 -0.61
N GLY A 247 -6.87 -7.67 0.59
CA GLY A 247 -5.56 -8.07 1.14
C GLY A 247 -5.67 -9.01 2.35
N ASN A 248 -4.55 -9.37 2.97
CA ASN A 248 -4.55 -10.25 4.14
C ASN A 248 -4.96 -9.53 5.44
N HIS A 249 -4.71 -8.22 5.58
CA HIS A 249 -5.23 -7.41 6.69
C HIS A 249 -6.73 -7.07 6.56
N ASP A 250 -7.32 -7.32 5.38
CA ASP A 250 -8.77 -7.30 5.20
C ASP A 250 -9.42 -8.64 5.62
N ASP A 251 -8.64 -9.63 6.04
CA ASP A 251 -9.10 -10.98 6.31
C ASP A 251 -8.72 -11.54 7.68
N SER A 252 -7.55 -11.18 8.17
CA SER A 252 -6.90 -11.83 9.30
C SER A 252 -6.56 -10.83 10.41
N ILE A 253 -6.46 -11.32 11.64
CA ILE A 253 -6.06 -10.49 12.80
C ILE A 253 -4.65 -9.95 12.57
N VAL A 254 -4.52 -8.62 12.45
CA VAL A 254 -3.29 -7.89 12.08
C VAL A 254 -2.59 -8.57 10.89
N GLY A 255 -3.38 -8.99 9.90
CA GLY A 255 -2.93 -9.65 8.67
C GLY A 255 -2.19 -10.97 8.83
N SER A 256 -2.23 -11.59 10.02
CA SER A 256 -1.31 -12.69 10.35
C SER A 256 -1.99 -13.94 10.90
N LEU A 257 -3.10 -13.79 11.62
CA LEU A 257 -3.76 -14.91 12.28
C LEU A 257 -5.09 -15.25 11.60
N PRO A 258 -5.35 -16.54 11.33
CA PRO A 258 -6.62 -16.94 10.75
C PRO A 258 -7.76 -16.72 11.76
N ASP A 259 -8.97 -16.61 11.23
CA ASP A 259 -10.18 -16.54 12.05
C ASP A 259 -10.35 -17.80 12.90
N LEU A 260 -10.67 -17.59 14.18
CA LEU A 260 -10.90 -18.66 15.15
C LEU A 260 -12.30 -18.59 15.77
N PRO A 261 -12.95 -19.73 16.04
CA PRO A 261 -14.22 -19.76 16.75
C PRO A 261 -14.16 -19.00 18.07
N GLY A 262 -15.06 -18.04 18.25
CA GLY A 262 -15.15 -17.22 19.47
C GLY A 262 -14.19 -16.03 19.55
N MET A 263 -13.38 -15.77 18.51
CA MET A 263 -12.42 -14.66 18.52
C MET A 263 -13.07 -13.28 18.71
N ALA A 264 -14.31 -13.10 18.22
CA ALA A 264 -15.07 -11.87 18.36
C ALA A 264 -15.20 -11.41 19.82
N HIS A 265 -15.09 -12.33 20.79
CA HIS A 265 -15.06 -12.00 22.21
C HIS A 265 -13.85 -11.14 22.60
N TRP A 266 -12.69 -11.37 21.99
CA TRP A 266 -11.52 -10.52 22.22
C TRP A 266 -11.77 -9.14 21.63
N TYR A 267 -12.11 -9.05 20.35
CA TYR A 267 -12.38 -7.80 19.62
C TYR A 267 -13.35 -6.87 20.34
N THR A 268 -14.50 -7.38 20.74
CA THR A 268 -15.58 -6.57 21.34
C THR A 268 -15.42 -6.39 22.84
N GLY A 269 -14.45 -7.08 23.45
CA GLY A 269 -14.30 -7.22 24.88
C GLY A 269 -13.69 -6.03 25.61
N ARG A 270 -13.58 -6.17 26.93
CA ARG A 270 -13.08 -5.12 27.84
C ARG A 270 -11.61 -5.22 28.20
N TYR A 271 -10.93 -6.31 27.84
CA TYR A 271 -9.58 -6.62 28.32
C TYR A 271 -8.60 -6.62 27.17
N LYS A 272 -7.70 -5.63 27.17
CA LYS A 272 -6.61 -5.51 26.20
C LYS A 272 -5.30 -5.94 26.86
N VAL A 273 -4.62 -6.91 26.26
CA VAL A 273 -3.27 -7.32 26.71
C VAL A 273 -2.27 -6.33 26.14
N ILE A 274 -1.62 -5.56 27.01
CA ILE A 274 -0.64 -4.53 26.62
C ILE A 274 0.80 -4.93 26.94
N GLY A 275 1.03 -6.10 27.53
CA GLY A 275 2.36 -6.56 27.88
C GLY A 275 2.40 -8.01 28.34
N LYS A 276 3.53 -8.68 28.09
CA LYS A 276 3.86 -10.01 28.62
C LYS A 276 5.33 -10.07 29.00
N ASP A 277 5.72 -11.08 29.77
CA ASP A 277 7.13 -11.35 30.03
C ASP A 277 7.86 -11.70 28.72
N SER A 278 9.17 -11.44 28.69
CA SER A 278 10.00 -11.59 27.49
C SER A 278 10.05 -13.02 26.95
N GLY A 279 9.97 -14.03 27.82
CA GLY A 279 9.96 -15.44 27.43
C GLY A 279 8.68 -15.79 26.67
N THR A 280 7.53 -15.39 27.21
CA THR A 280 6.23 -15.58 26.57
C THR A 280 6.13 -14.78 25.26
N ALA A 281 6.55 -13.52 25.25
CA ALA A 281 6.57 -12.70 24.04
C ALA A 281 7.42 -13.33 22.93
N ALA A 282 8.63 -13.82 23.25
CA ALA A 282 9.52 -14.48 22.30
C ALA A 282 8.96 -15.80 21.75
N LYS A 283 8.22 -16.56 22.58
CA LYS A 283 7.50 -17.77 22.15
C LYS A 283 6.39 -17.42 21.17
N LEU A 284 5.55 -16.45 21.50
CA LEU A 284 4.41 -16.02 20.67
C LEU A 284 4.88 -15.45 19.33
N ALA A 285 5.85 -14.53 19.33
CA ALA A 285 6.39 -13.93 18.12
C ALA A 285 6.98 -14.98 17.17
N ARG A 286 7.65 -16.00 17.71
CA ARG A 286 8.19 -17.11 16.92
C ARG A 286 7.08 -17.94 16.28
N ALA A 287 6.00 -18.21 17.01
CA ALA A 287 4.86 -18.96 16.47
C ALA A 287 4.22 -18.20 15.30
N ILE A 288 4.01 -16.88 15.44
CA ILE A 288 3.44 -16.04 14.37
C ILE A 288 4.34 -16.04 13.11
N ARG A 289 5.66 -15.94 13.29
CA ARG A 289 6.62 -15.89 12.18
C ARG A 289 6.92 -17.23 11.50
N THR A 290 6.41 -18.34 12.03
CA THR A 290 6.72 -19.67 11.49
C THR A 290 5.53 -20.17 10.69
N PRO A 291 5.60 -20.23 9.35
CA PRO A 291 4.54 -20.79 8.53
C PRO A 291 4.13 -22.20 8.99
N GLY A 292 2.82 -22.42 9.13
CA GLY A 292 2.24 -23.68 9.60
C GLY A 292 2.35 -23.94 11.12
N ALA A 293 2.97 -23.06 11.91
CA ALA A 293 2.96 -23.21 13.36
C ALA A 293 1.60 -22.84 13.97
N SER A 294 1.19 -23.55 15.02
CA SER A 294 0.01 -23.15 15.80
C SER A 294 0.36 -21.99 16.73
N VAL A 295 -0.33 -20.87 16.55
CA VAL A 295 -0.27 -19.72 17.46
C VAL A 295 -1.24 -19.94 18.63
N PRO A 296 -0.78 -19.90 19.89
CA PRO A 296 -1.67 -20.08 21.04
C PRO A 296 -2.47 -18.79 21.32
N VAL A 297 -3.55 -18.58 20.56
CA VAL A 297 -4.32 -17.32 20.56
C VAL A 297 -4.95 -16.98 21.92
N THR A 298 -5.33 -17.97 22.72
CA THR A 298 -5.82 -17.74 24.09
C THR A 298 -4.73 -17.17 25.03
N GLU A 299 -3.47 -17.52 24.79
CA GLU A 299 -2.32 -16.94 25.49
C GLU A 299 -1.99 -15.57 24.91
N LEU A 300 -2.16 -15.34 23.61
CA LEU A 300 -1.94 -14.07 22.93
C LEU A 300 -2.86 -12.96 23.49
N PHE A 301 -4.17 -13.19 23.51
CA PHE A 301 -5.18 -12.21 23.95
C PHE A 301 -5.68 -12.44 25.39
N GLY A 302 -5.01 -13.31 26.15
CA GLY A 302 -5.42 -13.65 27.51
C GLY A 302 -4.28 -14.19 28.37
N GLY A 303 -4.63 -14.96 29.40
CA GLY A 303 -3.67 -15.53 30.33
C GLY A 303 -3.00 -14.50 31.24
N SER A 304 -1.71 -14.66 31.50
CA SER A 304 -0.90 -13.71 32.28
C SER A 304 -0.37 -12.57 31.40
N GLY A 305 -0.23 -11.40 32.00
CA GLY A 305 0.33 -10.22 31.34
C GLY A 305 -0.14 -8.93 32.01
N THR A 306 0.30 -7.81 31.45
CA THR A 306 -0.25 -6.49 31.78
C THR A 306 -1.55 -6.32 30.99
N ILE A 307 -2.65 -6.12 31.71
CA ILE A 307 -3.99 -5.97 31.14
C ILE A 307 -4.46 -4.54 31.37
N ARG A 308 -4.94 -3.91 30.30
CA ARG A 308 -5.68 -2.66 30.36
C ARG A 308 -7.17 -2.95 30.23
N GLU A 309 -7.96 -2.37 31.11
CA GLU A 309 -9.41 -2.33 30.92
C GLU A 309 -9.76 -1.21 29.96
N ILE A 310 -10.58 -1.53 28.97
CA ILE A 310 -11.11 -0.63 27.96
C ILE A 310 -12.62 -0.81 27.87
N THR A 311 -13.30 0.13 27.24
CA THR A 311 -14.73 0.08 27.01
C THR A 311 -15.05 -0.93 25.90
N PRO A 312 -15.94 -1.91 26.14
CA PRO A 312 -16.44 -2.81 25.10
C PRO A 312 -17.07 -2.05 23.93
N ASP A 313 -16.86 -2.53 22.72
CA ASP A 313 -17.43 -1.93 21.51
C ASP A 313 -17.77 -3.02 20.49
N GLU A 314 -19.07 -3.21 20.25
CA GLU A 314 -19.58 -4.21 19.30
C GLU A 314 -19.23 -3.86 17.84
N ARG A 315 -18.87 -2.61 17.54
CA ARG A 315 -18.46 -2.19 16.20
C ARG A 315 -17.10 -2.76 15.79
N ARG A 316 -16.30 -3.24 16.77
CA ARG A 316 -15.02 -3.94 16.55
C ARG A 316 -15.21 -5.35 16.01
N ARG A 317 -16.46 -5.83 15.90
CA ARG A 317 -16.70 -7.21 15.46
C ARG A 317 -15.95 -7.46 14.14
N PRO A 318 -15.19 -8.57 14.06
CA PRO A 318 -14.58 -9.02 12.83
C PRO A 318 -15.62 -9.20 11.71
N PHE A 319 -15.33 -8.70 10.50
CA PHE A 319 -16.19 -8.93 9.34
C PHE A 319 -15.74 -10.16 8.56
N THR A 320 -16.67 -10.81 7.87
CA THR A 320 -16.35 -11.86 6.88
C THR A 320 -16.03 -11.25 5.52
N THR A 321 -15.34 -11.98 4.63
CA THR A 321 -15.12 -11.56 3.23
C THR A 321 -16.43 -11.18 2.53
N ALA A 322 -17.53 -11.89 2.82
CA ALA A 322 -18.85 -11.59 2.28
C ALA A 322 -19.40 -10.24 2.79
N GLU A 323 -19.19 -9.93 4.07
CA GLU A 323 -19.57 -8.65 4.66
C GLU A 323 -18.72 -7.50 4.11
N PHE A 324 -17.42 -7.72 3.87
CA PHE A 324 -16.55 -6.76 3.18
C PHE A 324 -17.11 -6.41 1.80
N VAL A 325 -17.38 -7.40 0.96
CA VAL A 325 -17.91 -7.18 -0.40
C VAL A 325 -19.30 -6.53 -0.35
N ARG A 326 -20.17 -6.96 0.58
CA ARG A 326 -21.50 -6.36 0.73
C ARG A 326 -21.45 -4.90 1.19
N ALA A 327 -20.47 -4.52 2.01
CA ALA A 327 -20.28 -3.13 2.38
C ALA A 327 -19.95 -2.27 1.15
N HIS A 328 -19.15 -2.78 0.21
CA HIS A 328 -18.88 -2.10 -1.05
C HIS A 328 -20.12 -2.04 -1.96
N LEU A 329 -20.91 -3.12 -2.02
CA LEU A 329 -22.18 -3.18 -2.77
C LEU A 329 -23.30 -2.30 -2.19
N ASP A 330 -23.17 -1.82 -0.96
CA ASP A 330 -24.17 -0.96 -0.35
C ASP A 330 -24.23 0.40 -1.08
N PRO A 331 -25.39 0.83 -1.61
CA PRO A 331 -25.54 2.13 -2.26
C PRO A 331 -25.09 3.31 -1.39
N ALA A 332 -25.16 3.19 -0.06
CA ALA A 332 -24.65 4.20 0.87
C ALA A 332 -23.13 4.44 0.71
N ASN A 333 -22.40 3.45 0.21
CA ASN A 333 -20.97 3.48 0.00
C ASN A 333 -20.60 3.63 -1.48
N THR A 334 -21.47 4.15 -2.35
CA THR A 334 -21.11 4.32 -3.78
C THR A 334 -20.05 5.41 -4.00
N GLY A 335 -20.08 6.49 -3.20
CA GLY A 335 -19.15 7.62 -3.33
C GLY A 335 -19.00 8.13 -4.78
N PRO A 336 -17.76 8.37 -5.27
CA PRO A 336 -17.51 8.78 -6.67
C PRO A 336 -17.68 7.63 -7.69
N GLY A 337 -18.03 6.42 -7.23
CA GLY A 337 -18.24 5.24 -8.04
C GLY A 337 -16.95 4.50 -8.41
N PRO A 338 -17.04 3.51 -9.33
CA PRO A 338 -18.30 2.93 -9.79
C PRO A 338 -19.06 2.27 -8.62
N GLU A 339 -20.35 2.01 -8.80
CA GLU A 339 -21.11 1.21 -7.84
C GLU A 339 -20.33 -0.07 -7.50
N ALA A 340 -20.23 -0.38 -6.21
CA ALA A 340 -19.50 -1.52 -5.68
C ALA A 340 -17.98 -1.56 -5.89
N HIS A 341 -17.36 -0.48 -6.37
CA HIS A 341 -15.90 -0.32 -6.47
C HIS A 341 -15.19 -1.50 -7.13
N GLY A 342 -15.84 -2.06 -8.16
CA GLY A 342 -15.35 -3.17 -8.96
C GLY A 342 -15.98 -4.52 -8.63
N PHE A 343 -16.49 -4.71 -7.41
CA PHE A 343 -17.26 -5.90 -7.08
C PHE A 343 -18.62 -5.89 -7.78
N THR A 344 -19.26 -7.06 -7.80
CA THR A 344 -20.61 -7.25 -8.33
C THR A 344 -21.42 -8.14 -7.39
N GLY A 345 -22.72 -8.27 -7.66
CA GLY A 345 -23.56 -9.22 -6.93
C GLY A 345 -23.06 -10.67 -7.00
N ALA A 346 -22.25 -11.03 -8.01
CA ALA A 346 -21.63 -12.35 -8.11
C ALA A 346 -20.52 -12.58 -7.07
N ASN A 347 -19.96 -11.51 -6.50
CA ASN A 347 -18.93 -11.57 -5.45
C ASN A 347 -19.54 -11.52 -4.03
N ALA A 348 -20.86 -11.31 -3.91
CA ALA A 348 -21.52 -10.98 -2.65
C ALA A 348 -21.57 -12.12 -1.61
N ASP A 349 -21.20 -13.35 -1.99
CA ASP A 349 -21.02 -14.47 -1.07
C ASP A 349 -19.62 -14.52 -0.45
N GLY A 350 -18.69 -13.68 -0.92
CA GLY A 350 -17.30 -13.58 -0.43
C GLY A 350 -16.40 -14.74 -0.85
N VAL A 351 -16.86 -15.64 -1.73
CA VAL A 351 -16.08 -16.81 -2.17
C VAL A 351 -15.07 -16.42 -3.24
N ASP A 352 -15.55 -15.75 -4.30
CA ASP A 352 -14.71 -15.24 -5.38
C ASP A 352 -14.73 -13.70 -5.34
N VAL A 353 -13.62 -13.07 -4.94
CA VAL A 353 -13.50 -11.60 -4.80
C VAL A 353 -12.52 -10.98 -5.79
N TYR A 354 -12.35 -11.61 -6.94
CA TYR A 354 -11.61 -11.10 -8.10
C TYR A 354 -12.58 -10.70 -9.23
N TYR A 355 -12.15 -9.77 -10.07
CA TYR A 355 -12.99 -9.24 -11.16
C TYR A 355 -12.17 -8.56 -12.26
N THR A 356 -12.82 -8.29 -13.39
CA THR A 356 -12.28 -7.44 -14.46
C THR A 356 -13.06 -6.13 -14.54
N PHE A 357 -12.38 -5.06 -14.94
CA PHE A 357 -13.02 -3.79 -15.26
C PHE A 357 -12.33 -3.13 -16.45
N ARG A 358 -13.04 -2.23 -17.12
CA ARG A 358 -12.47 -1.47 -18.24
C ARG A 358 -11.75 -0.23 -17.69
N ILE A 359 -10.44 -0.17 -17.87
CA ILE A 359 -9.62 0.99 -17.52
C ILE A 359 -9.85 2.12 -18.54
N ALA A 360 -9.73 1.78 -19.82
CA ALA A 360 -9.86 2.72 -20.93
C ALA A 360 -10.28 1.95 -22.20
N PRO A 361 -10.60 2.61 -23.34
CA PRO A 361 -10.78 1.89 -24.60
C PRO A 361 -9.58 1.00 -24.95
N GLY A 362 -9.82 -0.31 -25.05
CA GLY A 362 -8.79 -1.30 -25.36
C GLY A 362 -7.84 -1.62 -24.21
N ILE A 363 -8.13 -1.21 -22.97
CA ILE A 363 -7.34 -1.57 -21.78
C ILE A 363 -8.26 -2.13 -20.69
N THR A 364 -7.94 -3.35 -20.24
CA THR A 364 -8.69 -4.09 -19.22
C THR A 364 -7.84 -4.26 -17.96
N GLY A 365 -8.41 -3.87 -16.83
CA GLY A 365 -7.89 -4.12 -15.50
C GLY A 365 -8.39 -5.48 -14.98
N ILE A 366 -7.52 -6.19 -14.27
CA ILE A 366 -7.86 -7.46 -13.60
C ILE A 366 -7.47 -7.34 -12.13
N SER A 367 -8.46 -7.20 -11.24
CA SER A 367 -8.24 -7.27 -9.80
C SER A 367 -8.24 -8.73 -9.37
N LEU A 368 -7.19 -9.15 -8.69
CA LEU A 368 -6.95 -10.51 -8.24
C LEU A 368 -7.16 -10.61 -6.73
N ASP A 369 -7.71 -11.73 -6.31
CA ASP A 369 -7.60 -12.19 -4.93
C ASP A 369 -6.34 -13.07 -4.82
N THR A 370 -5.38 -12.64 -4.01
CA THR A 370 -4.19 -13.45 -3.70
C THR A 370 -4.13 -13.84 -2.22
N THR A 371 -5.18 -13.54 -1.45
CA THR A 371 -5.30 -13.84 -0.03
C THR A 371 -5.64 -15.31 0.19
N THR A 372 -5.13 -15.87 1.29
CA THR A 372 -5.42 -17.25 1.70
C THR A 372 -5.99 -17.22 3.11
N LEU A 373 -7.21 -17.76 3.30
CA LEU A 373 -7.87 -17.80 4.61
C LEU A 373 -7.22 -18.75 5.64
N ALA A 374 -6.07 -19.34 5.30
CA ALA A 374 -5.30 -20.20 6.19
C ALA A 374 -4.46 -19.38 7.20
N GLY A 375 -4.50 -18.05 7.12
CA GLY A 375 -3.67 -17.12 7.88
C GLY A 375 -2.28 -16.95 7.27
N PHE A 376 -1.38 -16.33 8.05
CA PHE A 376 -0.05 -15.85 7.64
C PHE A 376 -0.09 -14.68 6.66
N ALA A 377 1.05 -14.00 6.54
CA ALA A 377 1.19 -12.83 5.66
C ALA A 377 1.22 -13.23 4.17
N ASP A 378 1.95 -14.30 3.82
CA ASP A 378 2.09 -14.71 2.42
C ASP A 378 0.77 -15.17 1.79
N GLY A 379 0.63 -14.88 0.50
CA GLY A 379 -0.53 -15.22 -0.32
C GLY A 379 -0.31 -16.41 -1.25
N SER A 380 -1.28 -16.65 -2.13
CA SER A 380 -1.21 -17.59 -3.25
C SER A 380 -2.39 -17.36 -4.20
N ILE A 381 -2.42 -18.04 -5.35
CA ILE A 381 -3.58 -17.98 -6.26
C ILE A 381 -4.22 -19.35 -6.43
N GLY A 382 -5.56 -19.41 -6.32
CA GLY A 382 -6.30 -20.64 -6.59
C GLY A 382 -6.23 -21.05 -8.06
N LEU A 383 -6.20 -22.36 -8.35
CA LEU A 383 -6.22 -22.90 -9.70
C LEU A 383 -7.42 -22.43 -10.54
N GLY A 384 -8.60 -22.29 -9.94
CA GLY A 384 -9.82 -21.77 -10.55
C GLY A 384 -9.64 -20.33 -11.03
N GLN A 385 -9.17 -19.44 -10.16
CA GLN A 385 -8.85 -18.06 -10.52
C GLN A 385 -7.71 -17.98 -11.54
N TYR A 386 -6.67 -18.79 -11.39
CA TYR A 386 -5.57 -18.89 -12.37
C TYR A 386 -6.09 -19.23 -13.78
N LEU A 387 -6.96 -20.24 -13.89
CA LEU A 387 -7.58 -20.62 -15.16
C LEU A 387 -8.55 -19.56 -15.66
N TRP A 388 -9.28 -18.89 -14.78
CA TRP A 388 -10.14 -17.76 -15.13
C TRP A 388 -9.32 -16.61 -15.72
N VAL A 389 -8.18 -16.25 -15.13
CA VAL A 389 -7.26 -15.23 -15.68
C VAL A 389 -6.77 -15.66 -17.06
N GLU A 390 -6.32 -16.91 -17.21
CA GLU A 390 -5.88 -17.42 -18.51
C GLU A 390 -6.98 -17.28 -19.58
N GLN A 391 -8.22 -17.61 -19.25
CA GLN A 391 -9.34 -17.47 -20.18
C GLN A 391 -9.68 -16.00 -20.46
N THR A 392 -9.58 -15.12 -19.46
CA THR A 392 -9.76 -13.69 -19.61
C THR A 392 -8.76 -13.11 -20.59
N LEU A 393 -7.46 -13.40 -20.42
CA LEU A 393 -6.41 -12.97 -21.34
C LEU A 393 -6.65 -13.54 -22.75
N LYS A 394 -6.95 -14.85 -22.87
CA LYS A 394 -7.26 -15.48 -24.17
C LYS A 394 -8.42 -14.83 -24.93
N ARG A 395 -9.38 -14.17 -24.26
CA ARG A 395 -10.52 -13.49 -24.91
C ARG A 395 -10.11 -12.16 -25.55
N GLY A 396 -9.12 -11.47 -25.00
CA GLY A 396 -8.60 -10.19 -25.52
C GLY A 396 -7.21 -10.29 -26.15
N SER A 397 -6.72 -11.48 -26.48
CA SER A 397 -5.42 -11.69 -27.13
C SER A 397 -5.57 -12.45 -28.46
N SER A 398 -5.37 -11.75 -29.57
CA SER A 398 -5.26 -12.33 -30.92
C SER A 398 -4.00 -13.17 -31.06
N VAL A 399 -2.97 -12.89 -30.27
CA VAL A 399 -1.72 -13.67 -30.18
C VAL A 399 -1.43 -13.99 -28.72
N HIS A 400 -1.22 -15.28 -28.43
CA HIS A 400 -0.69 -15.74 -27.15
C HIS A 400 0.13 -17.01 -27.36
N TYR A 401 0.72 -17.53 -26.30
CA TYR A 401 1.54 -18.74 -26.34
C TYR A 401 0.90 -19.85 -25.49
N ASP A 402 0.94 -21.09 -25.98
CA ASP A 402 0.53 -22.24 -25.17
C ASP A 402 1.60 -22.57 -24.10
N PHE A 403 1.33 -23.58 -23.28
CA PHE A 403 2.25 -24.04 -22.23
C PHE A 403 3.61 -24.50 -22.78
N TRP A 404 3.66 -24.93 -24.04
CA TRP A 404 4.88 -25.40 -24.71
C TRP A 404 5.63 -24.27 -25.44
N GLY A 405 5.13 -23.04 -25.37
CA GLY A 405 5.69 -21.90 -26.07
C GLY A 405 5.32 -21.81 -27.56
N ASN A 406 4.34 -22.59 -28.03
CA ASN A 406 3.84 -22.45 -29.39
C ASN A 406 2.96 -21.20 -29.50
N ARG A 407 3.21 -20.41 -30.54
CA ARG A 407 2.39 -19.25 -30.85
C ARG A 407 1.00 -19.68 -31.34
N ILE A 408 -0.03 -19.21 -30.67
CA ILE A 408 -1.44 -19.39 -31.00
C ILE A 408 -1.99 -18.07 -31.55
N THR A 409 -2.76 -18.13 -32.64
CA THR A 409 -3.43 -16.96 -33.22
C THR A 409 -4.95 -17.16 -33.24
N ARG A 410 -5.70 -16.12 -32.87
CA ARG A 410 -7.16 -16.11 -32.81
C ARG A 410 -7.70 -14.83 -33.44
N SER A 411 -8.92 -14.90 -33.98
CA SER A 411 -9.66 -13.73 -34.46
C SER A 411 -10.46 -13.13 -33.30
N VAL A 412 -9.84 -12.22 -32.55
CA VAL A 412 -10.45 -11.45 -31.47
C VAL A 412 -9.99 -9.99 -31.55
N THR A 413 -10.67 -9.09 -30.86
CA THR A 413 -10.18 -7.71 -30.70
C THR A 413 -9.17 -7.71 -29.58
N ASP A 414 -7.96 -7.22 -29.87
CA ASP A 414 -6.90 -7.13 -28.87
C ASP A 414 -7.21 -6.06 -27.82
N GLU A 415 -6.92 -6.41 -26.57
CA GLU A 415 -6.89 -5.51 -25.43
C GLU A 415 -5.48 -5.51 -24.81
N LEU A 416 -5.12 -4.46 -24.10
CA LEU A 416 -3.96 -4.44 -23.21
C LEU A 416 -4.43 -4.74 -21.79
N PHE A 417 -3.61 -5.44 -21.01
CA PHE A 417 -3.96 -5.87 -19.66
C PHE A 417 -3.04 -5.28 -18.60
N ILE A 418 -3.64 -4.85 -17.50
CA ILE A 418 -2.95 -4.47 -16.25
C ILE A 418 -3.60 -5.27 -15.12
N LEU A 419 -2.77 -5.99 -14.36
CA LEU A 419 -3.24 -6.81 -13.25
C LEU A 419 -2.96 -6.09 -11.92
N PHE A 420 -3.82 -6.33 -10.94
CA PHE A 420 -3.74 -5.76 -9.60
C PHE A 420 -3.91 -6.87 -8.58
N SER A 421 -3.03 -6.93 -7.58
CA SER A 421 -3.16 -7.85 -6.44
C SER A 421 -2.61 -7.21 -5.18
N HIS A 422 -2.87 -7.83 -4.04
CA HIS A 422 -2.17 -7.46 -2.82
C HIS A 422 -0.73 -8.00 -2.82
N HIS A 423 -0.58 -9.32 -2.82
CA HIS A 423 0.71 -9.99 -2.80
C HIS A 423 1.50 -9.84 -4.12
N THR A 424 2.82 -9.80 -4.01
CA THR A 424 3.79 -9.83 -5.11
C THR A 424 4.06 -11.26 -5.58
N SER A 425 4.78 -11.43 -6.70
CA SER A 425 5.20 -12.77 -7.11
C SER A 425 6.06 -13.47 -6.06
N ASP A 426 6.85 -12.71 -5.30
CA ASP A 426 7.84 -13.25 -4.36
C ASP A 426 7.21 -13.56 -2.99
N THR A 427 5.98 -13.08 -2.75
CA THR A 427 5.21 -13.27 -1.50
C THR A 427 3.99 -14.17 -1.68
N MET A 428 3.85 -14.77 -2.86
CA MET A 428 2.86 -15.81 -3.14
C MET A 428 3.42 -17.21 -2.88
N GLY A 429 3.75 -17.52 -1.61
CA GLY A 429 4.31 -18.79 -1.17
C GLY A 429 3.38 -19.68 -0.33
N ASN A 430 2.23 -19.16 0.10
CA ASN A 430 1.32 -19.82 1.02
C ASN A 430 0.34 -20.76 0.29
N VAL A 431 0.81 -21.97 -0.03
CA VAL A 431 0.02 -22.98 -0.76
C VAL A 431 -0.88 -23.85 0.13
N LEU A 432 -1.19 -23.38 1.35
CA LEU A 432 -2.12 -24.06 2.24
C LEU A 432 -3.56 -24.02 1.67
N PRO A 433 -4.42 -25.01 1.94
CA PRO A 433 -5.80 -25.00 1.48
C PRO A 433 -6.56 -23.74 1.93
N ASP A 434 -7.26 -23.08 1.00
CA ASP A 434 -8.11 -21.92 1.28
C ASP A 434 -9.51 -22.41 1.72
N ALA A 435 -10.03 -21.90 2.83
CA ALA A 435 -11.33 -22.31 3.35
C ALA A 435 -12.51 -21.99 2.40
N ARG A 436 -12.37 -21.01 1.50
CA ARG A 436 -13.36 -20.70 0.44
C ARG A 436 -13.42 -21.77 -0.64
N HIS A 437 -12.27 -22.40 -0.93
CA HIS A 437 -12.11 -23.44 -1.95
C HIS A 437 -11.20 -24.57 -1.45
N PRO A 438 -11.64 -25.40 -0.48
CA PRO A 438 -10.75 -26.29 0.29
C PRO A 438 -10.13 -27.44 -0.51
N LEU A 439 -10.69 -27.77 -1.67
CA LEU A 439 -10.19 -28.82 -2.57
C LEU A 439 -9.40 -28.26 -3.76
N GLU A 440 -9.32 -26.95 -3.88
CA GLU A 440 -8.65 -26.28 -4.99
C GLU A 440 -7.15 -26.15 -4.70
N PRO A 441 -6.27 -26.63 -5.60
CA PRO A 441 -4.84 -26.40 -5.47
C PRO A 441 -4.52 -24.91 -5.48
N ARG A 442 -3.63 -24.50 -4.57
CA ARG A 442 -3.04 -23.16 -4.55
C ARG A 442 -1.71 -23.15 -5.30
N LEU A 443 -1.47 -22.10 -6.07
CA LEU A 443 -0.32 -21.93 -6.94
C LEU A 443 0.53 -20.74 -6.46
N THR A 444 1.82 -20.79 -6.74
CA THR A 444 2.79 -19.78 -6.34
C THR A 444 2.85 -18.61 -7.33
N GLY A 445 3.53 -17.54 -6.93
CA GLY A 445 3.79 -16.40 -7.81
C GLY A 445 4.60 -16.78 -9.06
N ASP A 446 5.56 -17.70 -8.96
CA ASP A 446 6.32 -18.23 -10.11
C ASP A 446 5.40 -18.86 -11.18
N ALA A 447 4.41 -19.65 -10.74
CA ALA A 447 3.43 -20.24 -11.66
C ALA A 447 2.60 -19.15 -12.35
N PHE A 448 2.25 -18.09 -11.62
CA PHE A 448 1.49 -16.98 -12.17
C PHE A 448 2.33 -16.11 -13.13
N VAL A 449 3.59 -15.81 -12.81
CA VAL A 449 4.52 -15.14 -13.73
C VAL A 449 4.68 -15.94 -15.02
N ALA A 450 4.80 -17.27 -14.94
CA ALA A 450 4.87 -18.15 -16.10
C ALA A 450 3.59 -18.09 -16.96
N LEU A 451 2.41 -17.91 -16.35
CA LEU A 451 1.17 -17.65 -17.09
C LEU A 451 1.24 -16.32 -17.84
N LEU A 452 1.62 -15.23 -17.17
CA LEU A 452 1.60 -13.90 -17.77
C LEU A 452 2.57 -13.77 -18.95
N HIS A 453 3.75 -14.41 -18.90
CA HIS A 453 4.69 -14.46 -20.03
C HIS A 453 4.13 -15.06 -21.32
N ARG A 454 3.01 -15.78 -21.25
CA ARG A 454 2.34 -16.34 -22.42
C ARG A 454 1.49 -15.31 -23.16
N PHE A 455 1.28 -14.12 -22.62
CA PHE A 455 0.38 -13.10 -23.17
C PHE A 455 1.14 -11.78 -23.38
N PRO A 456 1.61 -11.50 -24.61
CA PRO A 456 2.39 -10.28 -24.91
C PRO A 456 1.69 -8.95 -24.58
N ASN A 457 0.36 -8.96 -24.52
CA ASN A 457 -0.46 -7.81 -24.22
C ASN A 457 -0.68 -7.54 -22.72
N VAL A 458 -0.03 -8.30 -21.83
CA VAL A 458 0.10 -7.93 -20.41
C VAL A 458 1.20 -6.90 -20.24
N LEU A 459 0.85 -5.69 -19.80
CA LEU A 459 1.79 -4.59 -19.64
C LEU A 459 2.45 -4.58 -18.26
N ALA A 460 1.62 -4.76 -17.23
CA ALA A 460 2.07 -4.65 -15.85
C ALA A 460 1.24 -5.49 -14.88
N TRP A 461 1.87 -5.82 -13.77
CA TRP A 461 1.26 -6.35 -12.57
C TRP A 461 1.60 -5.41 -11.40
N VAL A 462 0.58 -4.73 -10.86
CA VAL A 462 0.69 -3.68 -9.84
C VAL A 462 0.27 -4.25 -8.48
N ASN A 463 1.11 -4.13 -7.45
CA ASN A 463 0.91 -4.78 -6.17
C ASN A 463 1.47 -3.99 -4.97
N GLY A 464 1.24 -4.51 -3.76
CA GLY A 464 1.63 -3.94 -2.47
C GLY A 464 2.25 -4.99 -1.53
N HIS A 465 1.79 -5.07 -0.28
CA HIS A 465 2.14 -6.12 0.69
C HIS A 465 3.55 -6.05 1.30
N THR A 466 4.59 -5.78 0.50
CA THR A 466 5.98 -5.73 1.00
C THR A 466 6.36 -4.38 1.60
N HIS A 467 5.47 -3.39 1.52
CA HIS A 467 5.63 -2.03 2.04
C HIS A 467 6.81 -1.24 1.43
N GLU A 468 7.43 -1.70 0.35
CA GLU A 468 8.59 -1.05 -0.29
C GLU A 468 8.28 -0.53 -1.70
N ASN A 469 8.97 0.51 -2.16
CA ASN A 469 8.98 0.81 -3.58
C ASN A 469 9.95 -0.14 -4.29
N ARG A 470 9.43 -1.02 -5.16
CA ARG A 470 10.25 -1.93 -5.97
C ARG A 470 9.61 -2.15 -7.34
N ILE A 471 10.39 -1.94 -8.41
CA ILE A 471 9.94 -2.18 -9.78
C ILE A 471 10.83 -3.23 -10.43
N THR A 472 10.24 -4.41 -10.69
CA THR A 472 10.94 -5.58 -11.21
C THR A 472 10.58 -5.79 -12.69
N PRO A 473 11.57 -5.78 -13.61
CA PRO A 473 11.32 -6.25 -14.97
C PRO A 473 11.13 -7.77 -14.94
N ARG A 474 10.04 -8.25 -15.56
CA ARG A 474 9.83 -9.67 -15.80
C ARG A 474 10.10 -9.93 -17.29
N PRO A 475 11.35 -10.26 -17.69
CA PRO A 475 11.66 -10.56 -19.09
C PRO A 475 11.11 -11.93 -19.50
N GLY A 476 10.40 -11.97 -20.63
CA GLY A 476 9.94 -13.23 -21.22
C GLY A 476 10.94 -13.82 -22.21
N ALA A 477 10.52 -14.89 -22.91
CA ALA A 477 11.31 -15.53 -23.96
C ALA A 477 11.61 -14.61 -25.16
N THR A 478 10.78 -13.58 -25.36
CA THR A 478 10.99 -12.50 -26.33
C THR A 478 10.74 -11.15 -25.65
N PRO A 479 11.26 -10.02 -26.20
CA PRO A 479 10.98 -8.70 -25.63
C PRO A 479 9.49 -8.36 -25.50
N ALA A 480 8.65 -8.87 -26.41
CA ALA A 480 7.20 -8.67 -26.36
C ALA A 480 6.49 -9.52 -25.29
N GLN A 481 7.14 -10.57 -24.76
CA GLN A 481 6.59 -11.41 -23.69
C GLN A 481 7.05 -10.95 -22.29
N GLY A 482 7.72 -9.81 -22.20
CA GLY A 482 8.07 -9.19 -20.92
C GLY A 482 6.99 -8.24 -20.42
N PHE A 483 6.88 -8.10 -19.10
CA PHE A 483 5.98 -7.14 -18.44
C PHE A 483 6.67 -6.55 -17.20
N TRP A 484 6.10 -5.47 -16.65
CA TRP A 484 6.62 -4.83 -15.43
C TRP A 484 5.83 -5.26 -14.20
N GLU A 485 6.52 -5.69 -13.14
CA GLU A 485 5.91 -5.80 -11.81
C GLU A 485 6.22 -4.55 -11.01
N ILE A 486 5.19 -3.87 -10.50
CA ILE A 486 5.27 -2.55 -9.90
C ILE A 486 4.73 -2.64 -8.47
N ASN A 487 5.64 -2.64 -7.51
CA ASN A 487 5.32 -2.59 -6.09
C ASN A 487 5.47 -1.16 -5.54
N THR A 488 4.51 -0.76 -4.71
CA THR A 488 4.51 0.57 -4.09
C THR A 488 4.62 0.44 -2.57
N ALA A 489 5.33 1.39 -1.95
CA ALA A 489 5.44 1.42 -0.51
C ALA A 489 4.07 1.60 0.17
N SER A 490 3.89 1.02 1.35
CA SER A 490 2.64 1.12 2.12
C SER A 490 2.33 2.55 2.53
N HIS A 491 1.08 2.84 2.87
CA HIS A 491 0.71 4.10 3.52
C HIS A 491 0.83 4.08 5.05
N ILE A 492 1.04 2.91 5.67
CA ILE A 492 1.24 2.78 7.11
C ILE A 492 2.68 3.11 7.55
N ASP A 493 3.65 2.61 6.80
CA ASP A 493 5.08 2.78 7.08
C ASP A 493 5.72 3.88 6.23
N PHE A 494 6.75 4.54 6.75
CA PHE A 494 7.55 5.46 5.96
C PHE A 494 8.13 4.72 4.73
N PRO A 495 8.03 5.27 3.51
CA PRO A 495 7.78 6.68 3.17
C PRO A 495 6.33 7.09 2.87
N GLN A 496 5.34 6.20 2.99
CA GLN A 496 3.92 6.53 2.78
C GLN A 496 3.58 7.04 1.37
N HIS A 497 4.25 6.51 0.35
CA HIS A 497 4.03 6.95 -1.03
C HIS A 497 2.83 6.29 -1.68
N ALA A 498 2.06 7.05 -2.45
CA ALA A 498 1.18 6.52 -3.51
C ALA A 498 1.85 6.68 -4.88
N ARG A 499 1.30 6.03 -5.91
CA ARG A 499 1.92 6.02 -7.24
C ARG A 499 0.92 6.35 -8.34
N VAL A 500 1.20 7.41 -9.09
CA VAL A 500 0.50 7.74 -10.35
C VAL A 500 1.08 6.88 -11.46
N ILE A 501 0.25 6.07 -12.12
CA ILE A 501 0.62 5.23 -13.24
C ILE A 501 -0.02 5.75 -14.52
N GLU A 502 0.78 6.04 -15.54
CA GLU A 502 0.30 6.50 -16.86
C GLU A 502 0.78 5.57 -17.96
N VAL A 503 -0.10 5.18 -18.88
CA VAL A 503 0.27 4.39 -20.06
C VAL A 503 0.20 5.28 -21.30
N ALA A 504 1.24 5.26 -22.12
CA ALA A 504 1.28 5.99 -23.38
C ALA A 504 1.78 5.13 -24.54
N ASP A 505 1.15 5.27 -25.70
CA ASP A 505 1.65 4.74 -26.98
C ASP A 505 2.65 5.74 -27.56
N ASN A 506 3.91 5.32 -27.71
CA ASN A 506 4.98 6.18 -28.23
C ASN A 506 4.91 6.41 -29.75
N ALA A 507 3.96 5.78 -30.45
CA ALA A 507 3.80 5.82 -31.90
C ALA A 507 5.06 5.40 -32.67
N ASP A 508 5.81 4.44 -32.11
CA ASP A 508 7.02 3.88 -32.70
C ASP A 508 7.20 2.38 -32.44
N GLY A 509 6.12 1.68 -32.08
CA GLY A 509 6.17 0.27 -31.71
C GLY A 509 6.67 0.03 -30.28
N THR A 510 6.68 1.05 -29.42
CA THR A 510 6.89 0.91 -27.97
C THR A 510 5.76 1.56 -27.17
N LEU A 511 5.61 1.12 -25.92
CA LEU A 511 4.77 1.74 -24.90
C LEU A 511 5.66 2.30 -23.79
N SER A 512 5.17 3.36 -23.13
CA SER A 512 5.75 3.88 -21.89
C SER A 512 4.74 3.74 -20.75
N LEU A 513 5.19 3.19 -19.62
CA LEU A 513 4.49 3.22 -18.34
C LEU A 513 5.24 4.20 -17.42
N PHE A 514 4.62 5.32 -17.06
CA PHE A 514 5.15 6.20 -16.04
C PHE A 514 4.67 5.79 -14.66
N THR A 515 5.49 5.98 -13.63
CA THR A 515 5.19 5.53 -12.26
C THR A 515 5.53 6.59 -11.20
N THR A 516 5.02 7.81 -11.38
CA THR A 516 5.39 8.96 -10.54
C THR A 516 4.87 8.80 -9.11
N LEU A 517 5.75 8.92 -8.11
CA LEU A 517 5.37 8.84 -6.70
C LEU A 517 4.79 10.17 -6.21
N ILE A 518 3.86 10.08 -5.25
CA ILE A 518 3.21 11.21 -4.58
C ILE A 518 3.14 10.97 -3.07
N GLU A 519 3.08 12.05 -2.31
CA GLU A 519 2.93 12.06 -0.84
C GLU A 519 1.62 12.76 -0.47
N ALA A 520 1.06 12.46 0.71
CA ALA A 520 -0.16 13.12 1.18
C ALA A 520 -0.07 14.66 1.16
N GLN A 521 -1.20 15.33 0.91
CA GLN A 521 -1.33 16.78 0.83
C GLN A 521 -1.27 17.42 2.22
N ALA A 522 -0.05 17.53 2.73
CA ALA A 522 0.25 18.16 4.00
C ALA A 522 1.61 18.86 3.92
N PRO A 523 1.83 19.93 4.69
CA PRO A 523 3.17 20.48 4.91
C PRO A 523 4.14 19.38 5.35
N TYR A 524 5.43 19.51 5.03
CA TYR A 524 6.43 18.55 5.47
C TYR A 524 6.72 18.59 6.97
N SER A 525 6.36 19.68 7.64
CA SER A 525 6.35 19.80 9.10
C SER A 525 5.17 20.64 9.55
N ALA A 526 4.67 20.33 10.74
CA ALA A 526 3.61 21.10 11.40
C ALA A 526 4.06 21.57 12.79
N ASP A 527 3.50 22.67 13.28
CA ASP A 527 3.64 23.03 14.69
C ASP A 527 3.01 21.93 15.55
N TYR A 528 3.69 21.51 16.61
CA TYR A 528 3.21 20.47 17.53
C TYR A 528 1.94 20.86 18.29
N ALA A 529 1.59 22.14 18.34
CA ALA A 529 0.32 22.61 18.89
C ALA A 529 -0.82 22.60 17.86
N ASP A 530 -0.54 22.42 16.57
CA ASP A 530 -1.55 22.37 15.51
C ASP A 530 -2.17 20.97 15.44
N THR A 531 -3.49 20.90 15.68
CA THR A 531 -4.29 19.67 15.68
C THR A 531 -5.29 19.64 14.51
N SER A 532 -5.03 20.43 13.47
CA SER A 532 -5.77 20.35 12.22
C SER A 532 -5.49 19.03 11.49
N PRO A 533 -6.42 18.50 10.67
CA PRO A 533 -6.18 17.27 9.91
C PRO A 533 -4.89 17.31 9.06
N SER A 534 -4.58 18.47 8.47
CA SER A 534 -3.34 18.66 7.72
C SER A 534 -2.09 18.54 8.59
N ALA A 535 -2.13 19.05 9.83
CA ALA A 535 -1.01 18.91 10.77
C ALA A 535 -0.85 17.47 11.27
N LEU A 536 -1.97 16.76 11.51
CA LEU A 536 -1.94 15.34 11.85
C LEU A 536 -1.30 14.50 10.74
N ALA A 537 -1.58 14.80 9.47
CA ALA A 537 -0.95 14.14 8.33
C ALA A 537 0.58 14.43 8.25
N SER A 538 1.02 15.65 8.58
CA SER A 538 2.44 15.97 8.70
C SER A 538 3.12 15.17 9.82
N LEU A 539 2.48 15.10 11.00
CA LEU A 539 2.98 14.35 12.15
C LEU A 539 2.97 12.85 11.90
N TYR A 540 1.99 12.32 11.19
CA TYR A 540 1.93 10.92 10.79
C TYR A 540 3.16 10.51 9.96
N ARG A 541 3.60 11.37 9.05
CA ARG A 541 4.83 11.18 8.25
C ARG A 541 6.10 11.32 9.09
N GLU A 542 6.14 12.32 9.97
CA GLU A 542 7.30 12.56 10.84
C GLU A 542 7.51 11.43 11.85
N LEU A 543 6.44 10.97 12.49
CA LEU A 543 6.47 9.88 13.45
C LEU A 543 6.86 8.54 12.79
N SER A 544 6.33 8.24 11.59
CA SER A 544 6.70 7.02 10.87
C SER A 544 8.16 7.02 10.40
N PHE A 545 8.71 8.18 10.04
CA PHE A 545 10.14 8.29 9.71
C PHE A 545 11.03 7.96 10.91
N ASN A 546 10.60 8.36 12.12
CA ASN A 546 11.36 8.18 13.36
C ASN A 546 11.01 6.89 14.11
N ASP A 547 10.12 6.06 13.57
CA ASP A 547 9.74 4.79 14.20
C ASP A 547 11.00 3.94 14.47
N LEU A 548 11.05 3.33 15.65
CA LEU A 548 12.14 2.43 16.06
C LEU A 548 12.28 1.25 15.09
N HIS A 549 11.18 0.89 14.42
CA HIS A 549 11.10 -0.21 13.46
C HIS A 549 11.12 0.26 12.01
N ALA A 550 11.36 1.54 11.75
CA ALA A 550 11.45 2.07 10.39
C ALA A 550 12.55 1.34 9.60
N ASP A 551 12.21 0.86 8.42
CA ASP A 551 13.16 0.27 7.48
C ASP A 551 13.40 1.23 6.30
N PRO A 552 14.57 1.88 6.21
CA PRO A 552 14.86 2.79 5.10
C PRO A 552 14.89 2.08 3.74
N ALA A 553 15.03 0.76 3.69
CA ALA A 553 14.96 0.00 2.43
C ALA A 553 13.59 0.15 1.74
N ARG A 554 12.52 0.40 2.50
CA ARG A 554 11.16 0.63 1.97
C ARG A 554 11.05 1.83 1.04
N ILE A 555 11.98 2.79 1.15
CA ILE A 555 12.06 3.92 0.21
C ILE A 555 12.31 3.44 -1.22
N GLY A 556 13.00 2.32 -1.41
CA GLY A 556 13.42 1.83 -2.72
C GLY A 556 14.61 2.60 -3.30
N ALA A 557 15.15 2.13 -4.42
CA ALA A 557 16.21 2.82 -5.15
C ALA A 557 15.62 3.85 -6.13
N ALA A 558 16.48 4.72 -6.70
CA ALA A 558 16.06 5.69 -7.71
C ALA A 558 15.35 5.03 -8.93
N ALA A 559 15.69 3.78 -9.22
CA ALA A 559 15.08 2.97 -10.28
C ALA A 559 13.69 2.41 -9.94
N ASP A 560 13.20 2.66 -8.72
CA ASP A 560 11.88 2.29 -8.19
C ASP A 560 11.01 3.51 -7.88
N HIS A 561 11.55 4.72 -8.03
CA HIS A 561 10.88 5.99 -7.75
C HIS A 561 10.06 6.46 -8.96
N ASN A 562 10.36 7.66 -9.47
CA ASN A 562 9.76 8.21 -10.68
C ASN A 562 10.41 7.57 -11.90
N THR A 563 9.71 6.65 -12.58
CA THR A 563 10.29 5.97 -13.74
C THR A 563 9.44 6.09 -15.01
N GLU A 564 10.11 6.01 -16.16
CA GLU A 564 9.50 5.66 -17.45
C GLU A 564 9.93 4.23 -17.77
N LEU A 565 8.99 3.30 -17.71
CA LEU A 565 9.18 1.88 -17.97
C LEU A 565 8.81 1.58 -19.42
N LEU A 566 9.74 1.04 -20.20
CA LEU A 566 9.51 0.79 -21.62
C LEU A 566 9.11 -0.66 -21.90
N LEU A 567 8.21 -0.83 -22.87
CA LEU A 567 7.77 -2.12 -23.40
C LEU A 567 7.72 -2.06 -24.93
N VAL A 568 7.85 -3.21 -25.59
CA VAL A 568 7.45 -3.35 -27.00
C VAL A 568 5.94 -3.18 -27.06
N HIS A 569 5.42 -2.45 -28.06
CA HIS A 569 3.98 -2.38 -28.29
C HIS A 569 3.52 -3.72 -28.88
N PRO A 570 2.75 -4.54 -28.14
CA PRO A 570 2.53 -5.94 -28.55
C PRO A 570 1.57 -6.08 -29.73
N LEU A 571 0.81 -5.02 -30.03
CA LEU A 571 -0.20 -4.98 -31.10
C LEU A 571 0.25 -4.23 -32.37
N ARG A 572 1.53 -3.83 -32.50
CA ARG A 572 2.01 -3.00 -33.62
C ARG A 572 3.36 -3.40 -34.17
#